data_AF-A0AA40CFA5-F1
#
_entry.id   AF-A0AA40CFA5-F1
#
_cell.length_a   1.000
_cell.length_b   1.000
_cell.length_c   1.000
_cell.angle_alpha   90.00
_cell.angle_beta   90.00
_cell.angle_gamma   90.00
#
_symmetry.space_group_name_H-M   'P 1'
#
loop_
_entity.id
_entity.type
_entity.pdbx_description
1 polymer ?
#
loop_
_entity_poly.entity_id
_entity_poly.type
_entity_poly.pdbx_seq_one_letter_code
_entity_poly.pdbx_strand_id
1 'polypeptide(L)'
;MSLIPQTTLPETASRLMAELAKPVSPQDDAGYIYIFWLTSTSQPSTPPAEAARSLLSPPGSSTRDRPANGRRPSDVLASFASPTDGTTSRGLGDSSAGGKKILLKIGRATNVQRRLNEWQRQCGYNLSLIRYYPYVPSSAPATAAEAVRKVPHSHKVERLVHLELTGLGLRVADREKCSACGKEHREWFEVDASRKAVEVVDDVVRRWSDWDEAQG
;
A
#
# COMPACT_ATOMS: atom_id res chain seq x y z
N MET A 1 21.94 -1.98 -12.19
CA MET A 1 20.46 -1.84 -12.17
C MET A 1 20.16 -0.42 -11.71
N SER A 2 19.54 0.42 -12.54
CA SER A 2 19.13 1.77 -12.11
C SER A 2 17.96 1.63 -11.13
N LEU A 3 18.14 2.02 -9.86
CA LEU A 3 17.11 1.94 -8.81
C LEU A 3 15.91 2.86 -9.11
N ILE A 4 16.18 3.96 -9.79
CA ILE A 4 15.17 4.91 -10.26
C ILE A 4 14.78 4.48 -11.68
N PRO A 5 13.50 4.15 -11.92
CA PRO A 5 13.00 3.86 -13.25
C PRO A 5 13.23 5.03 -14.20
N GLN A 6 13.56 4.74 -15.46
CA GLN A 6 13.73 5.77 -16.50
C GLN A 6 12.41 6.48 -16.84
N THR A 7 11.28 5.92 -16.43
CA THR A 7 9.93 6.49 -16.58
C THR A 7 9.57 7.47 -15.46
N THR A 8 10.40 7.59 -14.42
CA THR A 8 10.16 8.52 -13.31
C THR A 8 10.42 9.95 -13.76
N LEU A 9 9.53 10.87 -13.39
CA LEU A 9 9.68 12.30 -13.69
C LEU A 9 11.02 12.86 -13.17
N PRO A 10 11.71 13.74 -13.90
CA PRO A 10 13.02 14.26 -13.49
C PRO A 10 13.03 14.92 -12.10
N GLU A 11 11.95 15.61 -11.74
CA GLU A 11 11.80 16.22 -10.40
C GLU A 11 11.70 15.18 -9.28
N THR A 12 10.95 14.10 -9.52
CA THR A 12 10.85 12.98 -8.57
C THR A 12 12.19 12.26 -8.46
N ALA A 13 12.87 12.03 -9.60
CA ALA A 13 14.18 11.40 -9.64
C ALA A 13 15.22 12.22 -8.86
N SER A 14 15.24 13.55 -9.00
CA SER A 14 16.15 14.42 -8.26
C SER A 14 15.91 14.36 -6.74
N ARG A 15 14.63 14.32 -6.31
CA ARG A 15 14.27 14.13 -4.90
C ARG A 15 14.69 12.77 -4.36
N LEU A 16 14.50 11.70 -5.14
CA LEU A 16 14.93 10.35 -4.78
C LEU A 16 16.45 10.27 -4.64
N MET A 17 17.20 10.84 -5.60
CA MET A 17 18.67 10.91 -5.52
C MET A 17 19.14 11.71 -4.30
N ALA A 18 18.49 12.84 -4.01
CA ALA A 18 18.80 13.65 -2.84
C ALA A 18 18.56 12.89 -1.53
N GLU A 19 17.49 12.09 -1.44
CA GLU A 19 17.23 11.24 -0.26
C GLU A 19 18.21 10.07 -0.16
N LEU A 20 18.58 9.46 -1.28
CA LEU A 20 19.58 8.39 -1.32
C LEU A 20 20.95 8.86 -0.83
N ALA A 21 21.37 10.06 -1.22
CA ALA A 21 22.64 10.67 -0.83
C ALA A 21 22.72 11.02 0.66
N LYS A 22 21.59 11.12 1.38
CA LYS A 22 21.61 11.37 2.82
C LYS A 22 22.19 10.17 3.58
N PRO A 23 23.02 10.40 4.59
CA PRO A 23 23.44 9.32 5.48
C PRO A 23 22.22 8.73 6.18
N VAL A 24 22.29 7.45 6.51
CA VAL A 24 21.28 6.78 7.35
C VAL A 24 21.27 7.47 8.71
N SER A 25 20.08 7.75 9.24
CA SER A 25 19.94 8.31 10.58
C SER A 25 20.32 7.27 11.64
N PRO A 26 21.03 7.65 12.71
CA PRO A 26 21.31 6.74 13.83
C PRO A 26 20.04 6.36 14.62
N GLN A 27 18.92 7.05 14.38
CA GLN A 27 17.60 6.74 14.94
C GLN A 27 16.75 5.86 13.99
N ASP A 28 17.33 5.41 12.87
CA ASP A 28 16.63 4.47 12.01
C ASP A 28 16.73 3.07 12.62
N ASP A 29 15.58 2.41 12.70
CA ASP A 29 15.44 1.10 13.32
C ASP A 29 15.06 0.09 12.26
N ALA A 30 15.56 -1.14 12.42
CA ALA A 30 15.17 -2.25 11.59
C ALA A 30 13.67 -2.57 11.76
N GLY A 31 12.94 -2.64 10.67
CA GLY A 31 11.49 -2.82 10.70
C GLY A 31 10.88 -3.39 9.44
N TYR A 32 9.57 -3.27 9.34
CA TYR A 32 8.79 -3.68 8.19
C TYR A 32 8.11 -2.48 7.56
N ILE A 33 7.98 -2.51 6.24
CA ILE A 33 7.09 -1.61 5.50
C ILE A 33 5.79 -2.35 5.24
N TYR A 34 4.63 -1.75 5.56
CA TYR A 34 3.32 -2.37 5.36
C TYR A 34 2.44 -1.56 4.43
N ILE A 35 1.49 -2.25 3.80
CA ILE A 35 0.42 -1.66 2.99
C ILE A 35 -0.91 -2.07 3.63
N PHE A 36 -1.66 -1.08 4.12
CA PHE A 36 -3.01 -1.25 4.64
C PHE A 36 -4.02 -0.67 3.65
N TRP A 37 -5.12 -1.38 3.46
CA TRP A 37 -6.32 -0.83 2.83
C TRP A 37 -7.21 -0.19 3.90
N LEU A 38 -7.58 1.07 3.68
CA LEU A 38 -8.48 1.83 4.55
C LEU A 38 -9.89 1.78 3.97
N THR A 39 -10.85 1.41 4.81
CA THR A 39 -12.27 1.57 4.53
C THR A 39 -12.94 2.40 5.62
N SER A 40 -13.98 3.14 5.26
CA SER A 40 -14.76 3.94 6.21
C SER A 40 -15.44 3.03 7.24
N THR A 41 -15.54 3.49 8.49
CA THR A 41 -16.32 2.81 9.55
C THR A 41 -17.82 2.84 9.31
N SER A 42 -18.32 3.72 8.45
CA SER A 42 -19.74 3.74 8.04
C SER A 42 -20.12 2.56 7.14
N GLN A 43 -19.15 1.83 6.58
CA GLN A 43 -19.40 0.58 5.88
C GLN A 43 -19.38 -0.58 6.88
N PRO A 44 -20.42 -1.43 6.92
CA PRO A 44 -20.63 -2.40 8.00
C PRO A 44 -19.66 -3.59 8.01
N SER A 45 -18.71 -3.66 7.07
CA SER A 45 -17.76 -4.78 6.98
C SER A 45 -16.35 -4.28 6.63
N THR A 46 -15.35 -4.78 7.36
CA THR A 46 -13.95 -4.73 6.92
C THR A 46 -13.81 -5.61 5.67
N PRO A 47 -13.09 -5.20 4.62
CA PRO A 47 -12.78 -6.13 3.54
C PRO A 47 -12.04 -7.33 4.13
N PRO A 48 -12.48 -8.58 3.85
CA PRO A 48 -11.86 -9.75 4.45
C PRO A 48 -10.35 -9.73 4.26
N ALA A 49 -9.58 -9.97 5.33
CA ALA A 49 -8.11 -9.93 5.28
C ALA A 49 -7.56 -10.82 4.15
N GLU A 50 -8.23 -11.93 3.86
CA GLU A 50 -7.91 -12.82 2.76
C GLU A 50 -8.12 -12.20 1.38
N ALA A 51 -9.20 -11.41 1.19
CA ALA A 51 -9.44 -10.70 -0.06
C ALA A 51 -8.38 -9.60 -0.29
N ALA A 52 -7.98 -8.88 0.77
CA ALA A 52 -6.92 -7.88 0.70
C ALA A 52 -5.56 -8.50 0.34
N ARG A 53 -5.21 -9.66 0.94
CA ARG A 53 -4.00 -10.42 0.58
C ARG A 53 -4.04 -10.96 -0.84
N SER A 54 -5.21 -11.42 -1.29
CA SER A 54 -5.43 -11.96 -2.63
C SER A 54 -5.26 -10.92 -3.75
N LEU A 55 -5.22 -9.61 -3.44
CA LEU A 55 -4.97 -8.57 -4.44
C LEU A 55 -3.63 -8.75 -5.16
N LEU A 56 -2.63 -9.27 -4.45
CA LEU A 56 -1.27 -9.41 -4.95
C LEU A 56 -0.82 -10.87 -5.10
N SER A 57 -1.77 -11.83 -5.05
CA SER A 57 -1.49 -13.26 -5.27
C SER A 57 -1.42 -13.56 -6.77
N PRO A 58 -0.48 -14.41 -7.24
CA PRO A 58 -0.36 -14.76 -8.66
C PRO A 58 -1.69 -15.28 -9.24
N PRO A 59 -2.06 -14.88 -10.47
CA PRO A 59 -3.25 -15.42 -11.14
C PRO A 59 -3.01 -16.89 -11.47
N GLY A 60 -3.40 -17.79 -10.57
CA GLY A 60 -3.19 -19.24 -10.72
C GLY A 60 -3.12 -20.02 -9.41
N SER A 61 -2.87 -19.38 -8.27
CA SER A 61 -2.82 -20.07 -6.97
C SER A 61 -4.19 -20.37 -6.37
N SER A 62 -5.28 -19.95 -7.03
CA SER A 62 -6.66 -20.07 -6.53
C SER A 62 -7.56 -20.98 -7.36
N THR A 63 -7.01 -21.82 -8.25
CA THR A 63 -7.80 -22.62 -9.20
C THR A 63 -7.97 -24.08 -8.81
N ARG A 64 -7.38 -24.57 -7.71
CA ARG A 64 -7.52 -25.98 -7.31
C ARG A 64 -8.48 -26.27 -6.16
N ASP A 65 -8.82 -25.30 -5.31
CA ASP A 65 -9.73 -25.52 -4.16
C ASP A 65 -10.56 -24.28 -3.81
N ARG A 66 -11.22 -23.64 -4.79
CA ARG A 66 -12.16 -22.55 -4.49
C ARG A 66 -13.59 -23.06 -4.57
N PRO A 67 -14.37 -23.08 -3.47
CA PRO A 67 -15.80 -23.28 -3.58
C PRO A 67 -16.37 -22.18 -4.48
N ALA A 68 -17.35 -22.52 -5.31
CA ALA A 68 -17.94 -21.69 -6.38
C ALA A 68 -18.53 -20.33 -5.94
N ASN A 69 -18.39 -19.96 -4.66
CA ASN A 69 -19.01 -18.80 -4.02
C ASN A 69 -17.99 -17.73 -3.54
N GLY A 70 -16.71 -17.86 -3.89
CA GLY A 70 -15.68 -16.87 -3.53
C GLY A 70 -15.70 -15.62 -4.41
N ARG A 71 -16.09 -14.46 -3.87
CA ARG A 71 -16.07 -13.15 -4.58
C ARG A 71 -14.68 -12.85 -5.16
N ARG A 72 -14.61 -12.34 -6.40
CA ARG A 72 -13.32 -12.00 -7.04
C ARG A 72 -12.70 -10.80 -6.31
N PRO A 73 -11.37 -10.71 -6.18
CA PRO A 73 -10.72 -9.56 -5.53
C PRO A 73 -11.10 -8.21 -6.17
N SER A 74 -11.33 -8.20 -7.48
CA SER A 74 -11.86 -7.04 -8.23
C SER A 74 -13.24 -6.59 -7.73
N ASP A 75 -14.12 -7.54 -7.40
CA ASP A 75 -15.48 -7.26 -6.93
C ASP A 75 -15.44 -6.66 -5.52
N VAL A 76 -14.49 -7.13 -4.70
CA VAL A 76 -14.22 -6.58 -3.37
C VAL A 76 -13.67 -5.15 -3.50
N LEU A 77 -12.71 -4.89 -4.39
CA LEU A 77 -12.24 -3.53 -4.66
C LEU A 77 -13.42 -2.61 -5.06
N ALA A 78 -14.28 -3.07 -5.97
CA ALA A 78 -15.39 -2.28 -6.47
C ALA A 78 -16.49 -2.01 -5.42
N SER A 79 -16.65 -2.85 -4.39
CA SER A 79 -17.63 -2.65 -3.32
C SER A 79 -17.14 -1.69 -2.23
N PHE A 80 -15.82 -1.57 -2.06
CA PHE A 80 -15.18 -0.76 -1.01
C PHE A 80 -14.56 0.54 -1.55
N ALA A 81 -14.59 0.75 -2.86
CA ALA A 81 -14.12 1.97 -3.47
C ALA A 81 -15.12 3.12 -3.35
N SER A 82 -14.61 4.32 -3.14
CA SER A 82 -15.43 5.53 -3.14
C SER A 82 -15.73 5.96 -4.58
N PRO A 83 -16.97 6.42 -4.88
CA PRO A 83 -17.23 7.09 -6.14
C PRO A 83 -16.38 8.36 -6.21
N THR A 84 -15.73 8.59 -7.35
CA THR A 84 -15.03 9.85 -7.61
C THR A 84 -16.08 10.94 -7.77
N ASP A 85 -15.99 11.99 -6.95
CA ASP A 85 -16.92 13.11 -6.98
C ASP A 85 -16.60 13.97 -8.21
N GLY A 86 -17.26 13.65 -9.31
CA GLY A 86 -17.11 14.30 -10.60
C GLY A 86 -18.49 14.66 -11.15
N THR A 87 -18.99 15.83 -10.75
CA THR A 87 -19.97 16.70 -11.41
C THR A 87 -21.29 16.08 -11.89
N THR A 88 -22.38 16.68 -11.44
CA THR A 88 -23.75 16.51 -11.92
C THR A 88 -23.87 16.45 -13.46
N SER A 89 -24.21 15.29 -14.01
CA SER A 89 -25.08 15.24 -15.19
C SER A 89 -25.94 13.99 -15.17
N ARG A 90 -27.25 14.22 -15.07
CA ARG A 90 -28.28 13.24 -15.43
C ARG A 90 -28.09 12.87 -16.90
N GLY A 91 -27.98 11.58 -17.22
CA GLY A 91 -28.18 11.10 -18.59
C GLY A 91 -27.26 9.96 -19.01
N LEU A 92 -27.90 8.81 -19.24
CA LEU A 92 -27.59 7.78 -20.25
C LEU A 92 -26.22 7.07 -20.18
N GLY A 93 -26.30 5.75 -20.13
CA GLY A 93 -25.21 4.84 -19.83
C GLY A 93 -23.97 4.97 -20.71
N ASP A 94 -22.82 4.92 -20.05
CA ASP A 94 -21.64 4.21 -20.52
C ASP A 94 -20.87 3.69 -19.29
N SER A 95 -20.55 2.40 -19.29
CA SER A 95 -19.89 1.70 -18.18
C SER A 95 -18.37 1.73 -18.37
N SER A 96 -17.76 2.92 -18.37
CA SER A 96 -16.30 3.05 -18.34
C SER A 96 -15.90 4.51 -18.06
N ALA A 97 -14.87 4.73 -17.24
CA ALA A 97 -14.19 6.01 -17.00
C ALA A 97 -14.69 6.98 -15.89
N GLY A 98 -15.61 6.56 -15.02
CA GLY A 98 -15.75 7.14 -13.67
C GLY A 98 -14.99 6.29 -12.65
N GLY A 99 -13.65 6.41 -12.62
CA GLY A 99 -12.78 5.49 -11.88
C GLY A 99 -13.12 5.44 -10.39
N LYS A 100 -13.57 4.27 -9.92
CA LYS A 100 -13.69 3.96 -8.49
C LYS A 100 -12.29 3.98 -7.87
N LYS A 101 -12.12 4.62 -6.70
CA LYS A 101 -10.80 4.71 -6.04
C LYS A 101 -10.80 4.06 -4.65
N ILE A 102 -9.65 3.51 -4.28
CA ILE A 102 -9.38 2.96 -2.94
C ILE A 102 -8.29 3.76 -2.24
N LEU A 103 -8.32 3.75 -0.91
CA LEU A 103 -7.35 4.44 -0.07
C LEU A 103 -6.38 3.43 0.55
N LEU A 104 -5.09 3.63 0.30
CA LEU A 104 -4.00 2.84 0.85
C LEU A 104 -3.22 3.67 1.87
N LYS A 105 -2.79 3.03 2.96
CA LYS A 105 -1.82 3.57 3.90
C LYS A 105 -0.55 2.75 3.81
N ILE A 106 0.55 3.45 3.62
CA ILE A 106 1.87 2.84 3.52
C ILE A 106 2.73 3.43 4.60
N GLY A 107 3.22 2.59 5.50
CA GLY A 107 4.10 3.07 6.55
C GLY A 107 4.99 1.99 7.13
N ARG A 108 5.75 2.37 8.16
CA ARG A 108 6.70 1.47 8.83
C ARG A 108 6.28 1.05 10.23
N ALA A 109 6.76 -0.12 10.66
CA ALA A 109 6.67 -0.58 12.05
C ALA A 109 7.70 -1.67 12.35
N THR A 110 8.22 -1.70 13.58
CA THR A 110 8.98 -2.86 14.10
C THR A 110 8.08 -4.06 14.37
N ASN A 111 6.81 -3.81 14.71
CA ASN A 111 5.75 -4.81 14.88
C ASN A 111 4.45 -4.33 14.20
N VAL A 112 4.18 -4.87 13.01
CA VAL A 112 3.04 -4.48 12.17
C VAL A 112 1.70 -4.77 12.83
N GLN A 113 1.59 -5.89 13.56
CA GLN A 113 0.32 -6.28 14.21
C GLN A 113 -0.03 -5.34 15.38
N ARG A 114 0.96 -4.97 16.20
CA ARG A 114 0.77 -3.96 17.24
C ARG A 114 0.37 -2.62 16.62
N ARG A 115 1.07 -2.21 15.56
CA ARG A 115 0.78 -0.95 14.85
C ARG A 115 -0.64 -0.93 14.27
N LEU A 116 -1.10 -2.04 13.70
CA LEU A 116 -2.47 -2.21 13.20
C LEU A 116 -3.51 -1.92 14.29
N ASN A 117 -3.35 -2.54 15.47
CA ASN A 117 -4.26 -2.37 16.60
C ASN A 117 -4.25 -0.93 17.15
N GLU A 118 -3.08 -0.29 17.23
CA GLU A 118 -2.95 1.11 17.64
C GLU A 118 -3.67 2.05 16.66
N TRP A 119 -3.48 1.84 15.36
CA TRP A 119 -4.06 2.71 14.34
C TRP A 119 -5.58 2.58 14.24
N GLN A 120 -6.10 1.37 14.38
CA GLN A 120 -7.55 1.12 14.46
C GLN A 120 -8.19 1.91 15.61
N ARG A 121 -7.50 2.00 16.77
CA ARG A 121 -7.97 2.77 17.93
C ARG A 121 -7.81 4.28 17.76
N GLN A 122 -6.75 4.74 17.12
CA GLN A 122 -6.44 6.18 17.00
C GLN A 122 -7.27 6.90 15.95
N CYS A 123 -7.48 6.27 14.79
CA CYS A 123 -8.07 6.94 13.62
C CYS A 123 -9.45 6.40 13.25
N GLY A 124 -9.94 5.33 13.89
CA GLY A 124 -11.29 4.83 13.68
C GLY A 124 -11.60 4.39 12.24
N TYR A 125 -10.58 4.01 11.47
CA TYR A 125 -10.75 3.38 10.15
C TYR A 125 -10.68 1.86 10.27
N ASN A 126 -11.40 1.19 9.38
CA ASN A 126 -11.28 -0.24 9.17
C ASN A 126 -10.01 -0.49 8.34
N LEU A 127 -9.10 -1.32 8.86
CA LEU A 127 -7.79 -1.57 8.26
C LEU A 127 -7.66 -3.04 7.88
N SER A 128 -7.35 -3.30 6.62
CA SER A 128 -7.01 -4.64 6.14
C SER A 128 -5.58 -4.66 5.62
N LEU A 129 -4.73 -5.51 6.22
CA LEU A 129 -3.35 -5.71 5.79
C LEU A 129 -3.32 -6.42 4.44
N ILE A 130 -2.81 -5.73 3.41
CA ILE A 130 -2.57 -6.29 2.08
C ILE A 130 -1.28 -7.11 2.11
N ARG A 131 -0.16 -6.48 2.49
CA ARG A 131 1.18 -7.08 2.51
C ARG A 131 2.13 -6.27 3.39
N TYR A 132 3.20 -6.90 3.87
CA TYR A 132 4.36 -6.24 4.48
C TYR A 132 5.66 -6.77 3.87
N TYR A 133 6.73 -6.00 4.03
CA TYR A 133 8.05 -6.25 3.45
C TYR A 133 9.12 -6.20 4.54
N PRO A 134 10.14 -7.06 4.49
CA PRO A 134 10.45 -8.04 3.44
C PRO A 134 9.36 -9.10 3.23
N TYR A 135 8.93 -9.32 1.98
CA TYR A 135 7.84 -10.25 1.71
C TYR A 135 8.38 -11.67 1.62
N VAL A 136 7.96 -12.52 2.55
CA VAL A 136 8.24 -13.96 2.51
C VAL A 136 6.99 -14.66 1.98
N PRO A 137 7.03 -15.29 0.78
CA PRO A 137 5.93 -16.11 0.30
C PRO A 137 5.63 -17.22 1.30
N SER A 138 4.34 -17.53 1.54
CA SER A 138 3.96 -18.62 2.45
C SER A 138 4.45 -20.01 2.01
N SER A 139 4.89 -20.16 0.75
CA SER A 139 5.51 -21.37 0.19
C SER A 139 7.03 -21.42 0.34
N ALA A 140 7.66 -20.41 0.94
CA ALA A 140 9.09 -20.41 1.18
C ALA A 140 9.46 -21.50 2.21
N PRO A 141 10.61 -22.19 2.04
CA PRO A 141 11.06 -23.18 3.02
C PRO A 141 11.21 -22.53 4.41
N ALA A 142 10.91 -23.29 5.47
CA ALA A 142 10.91 -22.79 6.85
C ALA A 142 12.20 -22.05 7.22
N THR A 143 13.34 -22.47 6.68
CA THR A 143 14.66 -21.84 6.87
C THR A 143 14.75 -20.40 6.32
N ALA A 144 13.99 -20.05 5.28
CA ALA A 144 13.88 -18.69 4.73
C ALA A 144 12.81 -17.84 5.41
N ALA A 145 11.86 -18.48 6.12
CA ALA A 145 10.85 -17.83 6.95
C ALA A 145 11.33 -17.57 8.39
N GLU A 146 12.31 -18.34 8.87
CA GLU A 146 12.91 -18.22 10.21
C GLU A 146 13.96 -17.10 10.32
N ALA A 147 14.59 -16.69 9.22
CA ALA A 147 15.31 -15.44 9.19
C ALA A 147 14.26 -14.31 9.29
N VAL A 148 14.12 -13.71 10.48
CA VAL A 148 13.33 -12.50 10.71
C VAL A 148 13.97 -11.35 9.93
N ARG A 149 13.78 -11.35 8.61
CA ARG A 149 14.30 -10.32 7.72
C ARG A 149 13.51 -9.05 7.99
N LYS A 150 14.24 -7.98 8.21
CA LYS A 150 13.73 -6.64 8.40
C LYS A 150 14.49 -5.74 7.45
N VAL A 151 13.83 -4.70 6.99
CA VAL A 151 14.46 -3.57 6.33
C VAL A 151 15.37 -2.90 7.37
N PRO A 152 16.70 -2.92 7.22
CA PRO A 152 17.63 -2.33 8.19
C PRO A 152 17.33 -0.85 8.47
N HIS A 153 16.97 -0.09 7.44
CA HIS A 153 16.74 1.35 7.48
C HIS A 153 15.28 1.68 7.10
N SER A 154 14.34 1.23 7.94
CA SER A 154 12.91 1.31 7.64
C SER A 154 12.39 2.74 7.42
N HIS A 155 12.97 3.74 8.09
CA HIS A 155 12.59 5.14 7.92
C HIS A 155 13.04 5.67 6.56
N LYS A 156 14.28 5.39 6.16
CA LYS A 156 14.79 5.80 4.86
C LYS A 156 14.01 5.15 3.72
N VAL A 157 13.69 3.86 3.83
CA VAL A 157 12.87 3.15 2.84
C VAL A 157 11.46 3.72 2.75
N GLU A 158 10.78 3.93 3.89
CA GLU A 158 9.45 4.56 3.91
C GLU A 158 9.46 5.90 3.19
N ARG A 159 10.49 6.73 3.45
CA ARG A 159 10.63 8.04 2.82
C ARG A 159 10.79 7.95 1.31
N LEU A 160 11.62 7.03 0.81
CA LEU A 160 11.84 6.80 -0.62
C LEU A 160 10.55 6.34 -1.32
N VAL A 161 9.84 5.40 -0.70
CA VAL A 161 8.53 4.92 -1.17
C VAL A 161 7.53 6.08 -1.28
N HIS A 162 7.40 6.91 -0.23
CA HIS A 162 6.46 8.04 -0.26
C HIS A 162 6.84 9.06 -1.34
N LEU A 163 8.13 9.35 -1.52
CA LEU A 163 8.60 10.28 -2.57
C LEU A 163 8.22 9.77 -3.96
N GLU A 164 8.46 8.49 -4.25
CA GLU A 164 8.14 7.93 -5.56
C GLU A 164 6.63 7.90 -5.81
N LEU A 165 5.82 7.43 -4.84
CA LEU A 165 4.37 7.39 -4.98
C LEU A 165 3.74 8.79 -5.08
N THR A 166 4.33 9.78 -4.41
CA THR A 166 3.95 11.19 -4.58
C THR A 166 4.27 11.67 -6.00
N GLY A 167 5.43 11.28 -6.53
CA GLY A 167 5.84 11.60 -7.90
C GLY A 167 4.95 10.96 -8.97
N LEU A 168 4.26 9.87 -8.63
CA LEU A 168 3.21 9.25 -9.47
C LEU A 168 1.84 9.93 -9.32
N GLY A 169 1.72 10.97 -8.49
CA GLY A 169 0.45 11.67 -8.25
C GLY A 169 -0.55 10.89 -7.39
N LEU A 170 -0.12 9.81 -6.73
CA LEU A 170 -1.01 8.96 -5.93
C LEU A 170 -1.23 9.48 -4.51
N ARG A 171 -0.46 10.49 -4.08
CA ARG A 171 -0.54 11.02 -2.71
C ARG A 171 -1.77 11.90 -2.55
N VAL A 172 -2.50 11.68 -1.47
CA VAL A 172 -3.64 12.55 -1.11
C VAL A 172 -3.10 13.83 -0.47
N ALA A 173 -2.97 14.90 -1.27
CA ALA A 173 -2.46 16.18 -0.81
C ALA A 173 -3.53 17.04 -0.09
N ASP A 174 -4.78 16.94 -0.55
CA ASP A 174 -5.84 17.92 -0.22
C ASP A 174 -6.95 17.35 0.67
N ARG A 175 -6.69 16.29 1.44
CA ARG A 175 -7.67 15.82 2.43
C ARG A 175 -7.63 16.68 3.69
N GLU A 176 -8.81 16.98 4.20
CA GLU A 176 -8.99 17.56 5.53
C GLU A 176 -8.30 16.71 6.62
N LYS A 177 -7.98 17.36 7.75
CA LYS A 177 -7.46 16.68 8.93
C LYS A 177 -8.33 15.47 9.26
N CYS A 178 -7.69 14.37 9.66
CA CYS A 178 -8.40 13.15 10.05
C CYS A 178 -9.51 13.48 11.05
N SER A 179 -10.76 13.13 10.72
CA SER A 179 -11.91 13.46 11.58
C SER A 179 -11.85 12.77 12.94
N ALA A 180 -11.13 11.65 13.04
CA ALA A 180 -10.97 10.91 14.30
C ALA A 180 -9.78 11.39 15.14
N CYS A 181 -8.59 11.58 14.55
CA CYS A 181 -7.38 11.92 15.32
C CYS A 181 -6.95 13.39 15.21
N GLY A 182 -7.58 14.18 14.35
CA GLY A 182 -7.31 15.60 14.13
C GLY A 182 -5.99 15.92 13.43
N LYS A 183 -5.22 14.91 13.00
CA LYS A 183 -3.90 15.08 12.37
C LYS A 183 -3.95 14.89 10.86
N GLU A 184 -2.95 15.45 10.18
CA GLU A 184 -2.73 15.23 8.75
C GLU A 184 -1.99 13.91 8.52
N HIS A 185 -2.54 13.03 7.69
CA HIS A 185 -1.91 11.77 7.33
C HIS A 185 -1.18 11.90 6.00
N ARG A 186 0.14 12.08 6.07
CA ARG A 186 1.00 12.20 4.88
C ARG A 186 1.27 10.88 4.17
N GLU A 187 0.85 9.79 4.79
CA GLU A 187 1.13 8.38 4.46
C GLU A 187 -0.06 7.74 3.71
N TRP A 188 -1.01 8.55 3.23
CA TRP A 188 -2.21 8.11 2.53
C TRP A 188 -2.08 8.32 1.03
N PHE A 189 -2.43 7.27 0.29
CA PHE A 189 -2.34 7.20 -1.15
C PHE A 189 -3.67 6.74 -1.73
N GLU A 190 -4.17 7.45 -2.71
CA GLU A 190 -5.39 7.11 -3.41
C GLU A 190 -5.03 6.50 -4.77
N VAL A 191 -5.53 5.29 -5.03
CA VAL A 191 -5.26 4.57 -6.26
C VAL A 191 -6.57 4.08 -6.87
N ASP A 192 -6.57 3.85 -8.17
CA ASP A 192 -7.73 3.23 -8.83
C ASP A 192 -8.04 1.88 -8.16
N ALA A 193 -9.33 1.56 -8.05
CA ALA A 193 -9.85 0.31 -7.53
C ALA A 193 -9.59 -0.86 -8.51
N SER A 194 -8.34 -1.00 -8.94
CA SER A 194 -7.87 -2.00 -9.88
C SER A 194 -6.66 -2.71 -9.31
N ARG A 195 -6.53 -4.00 -9.64
CA ARG A 195 -5.38 -4.81 -9.24
C ARG A 195 -4.07 -4.23 -9.76
N LYS A 196 -4.06 -3.75 -11.01
CA LYS A 196 -2.89 -3.13 -11.64
C LYS A 196 -2.38 -1.92 -10.86
N ALA A 197 -3.28 -1.08 -10.33
CA ALA A 197 -2.87 0.08 -9.54
C ALA A 197 -2.25 -0.34 -8.19
N VAL A 198 -2.78 -1.38 -7.55
CA VAL A 198 -2.19 -1.95 -6.32
C VAL A 198 -0.84 -2.63 -6.59
N GLU A 199 -0.69 -3.28 -7.75
CA GLU A 199 0.59 -3.88 -8.20
C GLU A 199 1.68 -2.82 -8.40
N VAL A 200 1.36 -1.65 -8.97
CA VAL A 200 2.32 -0.54 -9.08
C VAL A 200 2.83 -0.09 -7.71
N VAL A 201 1.95 0.00 -6.72
CA VAL A 201 2.34 0.34 -5.33
C VAL A 201 3.22 -0.76 -4.73
N ASP A 202 2.82 -2.02 -4.87
CA ASP A 202 3.58 -3.20 -4.43
C ASP A 202 4.99 -3.25 -5.04
N ASP A 203 5.14 -2.93 -6.32
CA ASP A 203 6.43 -2.90 -7.01
C ASP A 203 7.36 -1.81 -6.49
N VAL A 204 6.83 -0.62 -6.19
CA VAL A 204 7.61 0.47 -5.59
C VAL A 204 8.09 0.08 -4.20
N VAL A 205 7.19 -0.44 -3.35
CA VAL A 205 7.54 -0.84 -1.97
C VAL A 205 8.56 -1.98 -1.98
N ARG A 206 8.36 -2.99 -2.83
CA ARG A 206 9.28 -4.11 -2.99
C ARG A 206 10.66 -3.61 -3.40
N ARG A 207 10.77 -2.79 -4.44
CA ARG A 207 12.05 -2.31 -4.97
C ARG A 207 12.89 -1.59 -3.93
N TRP A 208 12.28 -0.71 -3.13
CA TRP A 208 13.00 0.02 -2.08
C TRP A 208 13.32 -0.86 -0.87
N SER A 209 12.47 -1.84 -0.55
CA SER A 209 12.76 -2.82 0.51
C SER A 209 13.92 -3.73 0.11
N ASP A 210 13.91 -4.27 -1.11
CA ASP A 210 14.95 -5.16 -1.65
C ASP A 210 16.29 -4.41 -1.77
N TRP A 211 16.26 -3.13 -2.16
CA TRP A 211 17.45 -2.28 -2.19
C TRP A 211 18.10 -2.17 -0.82
N ASP A 212 17.32 -1.90 0.22
CA ASP A 212 17.85 -1.73 1.59
C ASP A 212 18.28 -3.07 2.20
N GLU A 213 17.56 -4.16 1.91
CA GLU A 213 17.99 -5.53 2.26
C GLU A 213 19.34 -5.89 1.62
N ALA A 214 19.65 -5.37 0.43
CA ALA A 214 20.93 -5.60 -0.23
C ALA A 214 22.07 -4.71 0.30
N GLN A 215 21.77 -3.70 1.13
CA GLN A 215 22.78 -2.83 1.74
C GLN A 215 23.22 -3.25 3.14
N GLY A 216 22.39 -4.00 3.86
CA GLY A 216 22.67 -4.52 5.21
C GLY A 216 23.32 -5.90 5.20
#